data_AF-A0A955S5K8-F1
#
_entry.id   AF-A0A955S5K8-F1
#
_cell.length_a   1.000
_cell.length_b   1.000
_cell.length_c   1.000
_cell.angle_alpha   90.00
_cell.angle_beta   90.00
_cell.angle_gamma   90.00
#
_symmetry.space_group_name_H-M   'P 1'
#
loop_
_entity.id
_entity.type
_entity.pdbx_description
1 polymer ?
#
loop_
_entity_poly.entity_id
_entity_poly.type
_entity_poly.pdbx_seq_one_letter_code
_entity_poly.pdbx_strand_id
1 'polypeptide(L)' 'AFKVIAEDAQLDLAQLQVCIENPDVQTVISKDRSEGDVMRIQSTPTYFINGQRVVGYQNLMKEILALSAHESN' A
#
# COMPACT_ATOMS: atom_id res chain seq x y z
N ALA A 1 18.41 -0.01 -1.62
CA ALA A 1 17.04 -0.15 -2.15
C ALA A 1 16.41 1.23 -2.39
N PHE A 2 16.13 2.04 -1.36
CA PHE A 2 15.44 3.34 -1.53
C PHE A 2 16.09 4.31 -2.51
N LYS A 3 17.42 4.40 -2.53
CA LYS A 3 18.15 5.24 -3.50
C LYS A 3 17.82 4.89 -4.97
N VAL A 4 17.86 3.61 -5.33
CA VAL A 4 17.59 3.14 -6.71
C VAL A 4 16.14 3.46 -7.10
N ILE A 5 15.20 3.20 -6.21
CA ILE A 5 13.77 3.50 -6.43
C ILE A 5 13.57 5.01 -6.63
N ALA A 6 14.27 5.85 -5.86
CA ALA A 6 14.19 7.29 -5.96
C ALA A 6 14.84 7.83 -7.24
N GLU A 7 15.95 7.24 -7.69
CA GLU A 7 16.56 7.55 -8.99
C GLU A 7 15.60 7.23 -10.14
N ASP A 8 15.00 6.03 -10.13
CA ASP A 8 14.03 5.60 -11.14
C ASP A 8 12.78 6.49 -11.15
N ALA A 9 12.35 6.96 -9.97
CA ALA A 9 11.23 7.87 -9.80
C ALA A 9 11.60 9.36 -9.97
N GLN A 10 12.86 9.68 -10.28
CA GLN A 10 13.38 11.05 -10.45
C GLN A 10 13.15 11.96 -9.23
N LEU A 11 13.28 11.41 -8.02
CA LEU A 11 13.14 12.13 -6.76
C LEU A 11 14.47 12.77 -6.31
N ASP A 12 14.38 13.81 -5.49
CA ASP A 12 15.54 14.44 -4.85
C ASP A 12 16.17 13.51 -3.80
N LEU A 13 17.40 13.07 -4.06
CA LEU A 13 18.13 12.13 -3.18
C LEU A 13 18.59 12.76 -1.87
N ALA A 14 18.88 14.07 -1.86
CA ALA A 14 19.28 14.77 -0.65
C ALA A 14 18.06 14.93 0.28
N GLN A 15 16.91 15.28 -0.29
CA GLN A 15 15.66 15.34 0.45
C GLN A 15 15.25 13.96 0.99
N LEU A 16 15.36 12.91 0.17
CA LEU A 16 15.09 11.54 0.61
C LEU A 16 15.94 11.15 1.82
N GLN A 17 17.24 11.45 1.79
CA GLN A 17 18.13 11.11 2.90
C GLN A 17 17.67 11.77 4.21
N VAL A 18 17.33 13.06 4.16
CA VAL A 18 16.79 13.79 5.32
C VAL A 18 15.47 13.18 5.80
N CYS A 19 14.58 12.80 4.88
CA CYS A 19 13.31 12.17 5.24
C CYS A 19 13.51 10.81 5.92
N ILE A 20 14.38 9.95 5.39
CA ILE A 20 14.62 8.61 5.95
C ILE A 20 15.20 8.68 7.37
N GLU A 21 16.04 9.68 7.64
CA GLU A 21 16.66 9.88 8.95
C GLU A 21 15.72 10.57 9.96
N ASN A 22 14.61 11.16 9.51
CA ASN A 22 13.68 11.84 10.39
C ASN A 22 12.95 10.83 11.30
N PRO A 23 13.08 10.94 12.65
CA PRO A 23 12.39 10.04 13.58
C PRO A 23 10.86 10.09 13.47
N ASP A 24 10.28 11.19 13.00
CA ASP A 24 8.83 11.30 12.78
C ASP A 24 8.33 10.29 11.73
N VAL A 25 9.17 9.90 10.78
CA VAL A 25 8.84 8.86 9.79
C VAL A 25 8.64 7.51 10.46
N GLN A 26 9.39 7.20 11.52
CA GLN A 26 9.16 5.97 12.30
C GLN A 26 7.80 5.99 13.00
N THR A 27 7.34 7.16 13.44
CA THR A 27 6.00 7.32 14.03
C THR A 27 4.92 7.04 12.99
N VAL A 28 5.08 7.55 11.77
CA VAL A 28 4.14 7.29 10.66
C VAL A 28 4.10 5.78 10.32
N ILE A 29 5.27 5.15 10.12
CA ILE A 29 5.36 3.71 9.84
C ILE A 29 4.69 2.87 10.95
N SER A 30 4.91 3.24 12.21
CA SER A 30 4.34 2.53 13.36
C SER A 30 2.82 2.68 13.41
N LYS A 31 2.30 3.86 13.07
CA LYS A 31 0.86 4.11 12.97
C LYS A 31 0.22 3.26 11.87
N ASP A 32 0.80 3.24 10.68
CA ASP A 32 0.29 2.44 9.55
C ASP A 32 0.29 0.94 9.87
N ARG A 33 1.35 0.46 10.54
CA ARG A 33 1.40 -0.91 11.04
C ARG A 33 0.29 -1.20 12.05
N SER A 34 0.09 -0.31 13.02
CA SER A 34 -0.97 -0.45 14.02
C SER A 34 -2.36 -0.47 13.38
N GLU A 35 -2.58 0.28 12.30
CA GLU A 35 -3.84 0.25 11.55
C GLU A 35 -4.08 -1.13 10.91
N GLY A 36 -3.04 -1.70 10.30
CA GLY A 36 -3.07 -3.08 9.79
C GLY A 36 -3.37 -4.11 10.89
N ASP A 37 -2.78 -3.94 12.07
CA ASP A 37 -3.01 -4.81 13.23
C ASP A 37 -4.47 -4.72 13.72
N VAL A 38 -5.01 -3.50 13.85
CA VAL A 38 -6.43 -3.27 14.20
C VAL A 38 -7.37 -3.92 13.20
N MET A 39 -7.04 -3.83 11.91
CA MET A 39 -7.77 -4.50 10.84
C MET A 39 -7.47 -6.00 10.75
N ARG A 40 -6.57 -6.57 11.56
CA ARG A 40 -6.16 -7.99 11.50
C ARG A 40 -5.71 -8.39 10.10
N ILE A 41 -4.84 -7.61 9.47
CA ILE A 41 -4.22 -7.96 8.19
C ILE A 41 -3.14 -9.02 8.46
N GLN A 42 -3.26 -10.19 7.83
CA GLN A 42 -2.38 -11.35 8.07
C GLN A 42 -1.74 -11.91 6.81
N SER A 43 -2.02 -11.33 5.65
CA SER A 43 -1.54 -11.83 4.36
C SER A 43 -1.25 -10.69 3.40
N THR A 44 -0.27 -10.89 2.53
CA THR A 44 0.12 -9.93 1.51
C THR A 44 -0.03 -10.58 0.12
N PRO A 45 -0.68 -9.93 -0.86
CA PRO A 45 -1.39 -8.66 -0.72
C PRO A 45 -2.79 -8.83 -0.10
N THR A 46 -3.25 -7.83 0.67
CA THR A 46 -4.65 -7.66 1.08
C THR A 46 -5.14 -6.30 0.59
N TYR A 47 -6.33 -6.27 -0.01
CA TYR A 47 -6.96 -5.09 -0.59
C TYR A 47 -8.28 -4.79 0.11
N PHE A 48 -8.73 -3.55 0.00
CA PHE A 48 -10.09 -3.16 0.35
C PHE A 48 -10.73 -2.50 -0.86
N ILE A 49 -11.77 -3.12 -1.42
CA ILE A 49 -12.52 -2.60 -2.56
C ILE A 49 -13.92 -2.27 -2.07
N ASN A 50 -14.32 -1.01 -2.17
CA ASN A 50 -15.62 -0.53 -1.68
C ASN A 50 -15.92 -0.94 -0.22
N GLY A 51 -14.90 -0.92 0.63
CA GLY A 51 -14.98 -1.32 2.04
C GLY A 51 -14.96 -2.83 2.30
N GLN A 52 -14.97 -3.67 1.25
CA GLN A 52 -14.87 -5.13 1.38
C GLN A 52 -13.41 -5.60 1.33
N ARG A 53 -13.03 -6.49 2.25
CA ARG A 53 -11.68 -7.07 2.30
C ARG A 53 -11.52 -8.15 1.24
N VAL A 54 -10.50 -8.02 0.40
CA VAL A 54 -10.13 -9.00 -0.64
C VAL A 54 -8.68 -9.45 -0.41
N VAL A 55 -8.48 -10.74 -0.15
CA VAL A 55 -7.17 -11.30 0.22
C VAL A 55 -6.56 -12.04 -0.96
N GLY A 56 -5.35 -11.64 -1.38
CA GLY A 56 -4.58 -12.28 -2.43
C GLY A 56 -4.90 -11.81 -3.84
N TYR A 57 -3.89 -11.89 -4.72
CA TYR A 57 -3.97 -11.40 -6.11
C TYR A 57 -5.09 -12.06 -6.93
N GLN A 58 -5.29 -13.37 -6.79
CA GLN A 58 -6.35 -14.07 -7.54
C GLN A 58 -7.75 -13.56 -7.19
N ASN A 59 -8.00 -13.26 -5.92
CA ASN A 59 -9.29 -12.74 -5.48
C ASN A 59 -9.45 -11.27 -5.89
N LEU A 60 -8.37 -10.48 -5.89
CA LEU A 60 -8.40 -9.13 -6.46
C LEU A 60 -8.89 -9.16 -7.91
N MET A 61 -8.30 -10.03 -8.75
CA MET A 61 -8.67 -10.10 -10.16
C MET A 61 -10.13 -10.49 -10.36
N LYS A 62 -10.65 -11.44 -9.56
CA LYS A 62 -12.07 -11.82 -9.61
C LYS A 62 -12.99 -10.65 -9.27
N GLU A 63 -12.66 -9.90 -8.21
CA GLU A 63 -13.46 -8.75 -7.77
C GLU A 63 -13.49 -7.64 -8.82
N ILE A 64 -12.33 -7.27 -9.38
CA ILE A 64 -12.24 -6.25 -10.43
C ILE A 64 -13.07 -6.65 -11.65
N LEU A 65 -12.99 -7.90 -12.10
CA LEU A 65 -13.76 -8.40 -13.24
C LEU A 65 -15.27 -8.32 -12.97
N ALA A 66 -15.71 -8.74 -11.78
CA ALA A 66 -17.12 -8.68 -11.39
C ALA A 66 -17.65 -7.25 -11.38
N LEU A 67 -16.90 -6.30 -10.82
CA LEU A 67 -17.30 -4.88 -10.76
C LEU A 67 -17.38 -4.25 -12.16
N SER A 68 -16.41 -4.53 -13.03
CA SER A 68 -16.41 -4.00 -14.40
C SER A 68 -17.60 -4.47 -15.24
N ALA A 69 -18.11 -5.68 -14.98
CA ALA A 69 -19.29 -6.21 -15.67
C ALA A 69 -20.60 -5.53 -15.21
N HIS A 70 -20.66 -5.05 -13.96
CA HIS A 70 -21.84 -4.38 -13.41
C HIS A 70 -22.04 -2.94 -13.92
N GLU A 71 -20.98 -2.25 -14.38
CA GLU A 71 -21.08 -0.88 -14.93
C GLU A 71 -21.58 -0.83 -16.38
N SER A 72 -21.66 -1.98 -17.06
CA SER A 72 -22.04 -2.07 -18.48
C SER A 72 -23.55 -2.27 -18.72
N ASN A 73 -24.40 -2.08 -17.70
CA ASN A 73 -25.84 -2.38 -17.76
C ASN A 73 -26.70 -1.23 -17.20
#